data_AF-A0A355DTR9-F1
#
_entry.id   AF-A0A355DTR9-F1
#
_cell.length_a   1.000
_cell.length_b   1.000
_cell.length_c   1.000
_cell.angle_alpha   90.00
_cell.angle_beta   90.00
_cell.angle_gamma   90.00
#
_symmetry.space_group_name_H-M   'P 1'
#
loop_
_entity.id
_entity.type
_entity.pdbx_description
1 polymer ?
#
loop_
_entity_poly.entity_id
_entity_poly.type
_entity_poly.pdbx_seq_one_letter_code
_entity_poly.pdbx_strand_id
1 'polypeptide(L)'
;MQALSVIDAIARELEQHENATRIKKLIVYASQERWENDIIILERYQLRDLIQEIINSKPTLEQLSSDLDELVKTLNRQTEYYAIAN
;
A
#
# COMPACT_ATOMS: atom_id res chain seq x y z
N MET A 1 19.30 13.09 -6.69
CA MET A 1 18.20 13.83 -6.03
C MET A 1 16.85 13.67 -6.77
N GLN A 2 16.62 12.61 -7.57
CA GLN A 2 15.40 12.48 -8.41
C GLN A 2 14.36 11.49 -7.87
N ALA A 3 14.72 10.56 -6.97
CA ALA A 3 13.78 9.55 -6.45
C ALA A 3 12.75 10.11 -5.46
N LEU A 4 13.14 11.13 -4.68
CA LEU A 4 12.29 11.75 -3.66
C LEU A 4 11.02 12.37 -4.27
N SER A 5 11.11 12.96 -5.47
CA SER A 5 9.97 13.60 -6.13
C SER A 5 8.95 12.60 -6.68
N VAL A 6 9.39 11.41 -7.09
CA VAL A 6 8.49 10.37 -7.64
C VAL A 6 7.70 9.70 -6.52
N ILE A 7 8.34 9.37 -5.39
CA ILE A 7 7.66 8.77 -4.25
C ILE A 7 6.64 9.76 -3.66
N ASP A 8 7.00 11.04 -3.53
CA ASP A 8 6.06 12.08 -3.10
C ASP A 8 4.88 12.22 -4.06
N ALA A 9 5.11 12.18 -5.38
CA ALA A 9 4.03 12.24 -6.37
C ALA A 9 3.08 11.04 -6.24
N ILE A 10 3.63 9.82 -6.18
CA ILE A 10 2.85 8.58 -6.02
C ILE A 10 2.06 8.62 -4.72
N ALA A 11 2.70 8.96 -3.59
CA ALA A 11 2.02 9.06 -2.30
C ALA A 11 0.82 10.01 -2.38
N ARG A 12 1.01 11.18 -3.01
CA ARG A 12 -0.03 12.20 -3.15
C ARG A 12 -1.18 11.76 -4.06
N GLU A 13 -0.90 11.07 -5.16
CA GLU A 13 -1.93 10.50 -6.03
C GLU A 13 -2.77 9.44 -5.29
N LEU A 14 -2.10 8.57 -4.52
CA LEU A 14 -2.78 7.53 -3.74
C LEU A 14 -3.62 8.10 -2.60
N GLU A 15 -3.17 9.21 -1.98
CA GLU A 15 -3.93 9.94 -0.97
C GLU A 15 -5.15 10.67 -1.52
N GLN A 16 -5.13 11.08 -2.79
CA GLN A 16 -6.27 11.73 -3.46
C GLN A 16 -7.26 10.74 -4.08
N HIS A 17 -6.93 9.46 -4.12
CA HIS A 17 -7.80 8.44 -4.68
C HIS A 17 -9.04 8.22 -3.81
N GLU A 18 -10.19 7.95 -4.42
CA GLU A 18 -11.46 7.65 -3.71
C GLU A 18 -11.33 6.47 -2.72
N ASN A 19 -10.36 5.58 -2.99
CA ASN A 19 -10.04 4.41 -2.18
C ASN A 19 -8.76 4.58 -1.34
N ALA A 20 -8.31 5.81 -1.07
CA ALA A 20 -7.06 6.10 -0.36
C ALA A 20 -6.89 5.29 0.93
N THR A 21 -7.93 5.15 1.74
CA THR A 21 -7.88 4.35 2.98
C THR A 21 -7.61 2.86 2.73
N ARG A 22 -8.24 2.27 1.70
CA ARG A 22 -8.04 0.86 1.35
C ARG A 22 -6.65 0.63 0.76
N ILE A 23 -6.22 1.53 -0.12
CA ILE A 23 -4.86 1.55 -0.69
C ILE A 23 -3.83 1.65 0.43
N LYS A 24 -4.03 2.54 1.41
CA LYS A 24 -3.13 2.70 2.55
C LYS A 24 -3.00 1.42 3.38
N LYS A 25 -4.10 0.66 3.56
CA LYS A 25 -4.07 -0.64 4.24
C LYS A 25 -3.24 -1.67 3.47
N LEU A 26 -3.41 -1.74 2.15
CA LEU A 26 -2.60 -2.62 1.29
C LEU A 26 -1.12 -2.28 1.39
N ILE A 27 -0.77 -0.99 1.35
CA ILE A 27 0.62 -0.52 1.43
C ILE A 27 1.21 -0.79 2.82
N VAL A 28 0.46 -0.58 3.91
CA VAL A 28 0.91 -0.95 5.26
C VAL A 28 1.17 -2.45 5.36
N TYR A 29 0.27 -3.28 4.82
CA TYR A 29 0.51 -4.73 4.78
C TYR A 29 1.74 -5.08 3.96
N ALA A 30 1.92 -4.48 2.79
CA ALA A 30 3.08 -4.73 1.94
C ALA A 30 4.42 -4.33 2.60
N SER A 31 4.40 -3.29 3.45
CA SER A 31 5.57 -2.77 4.18
C SER A 31 5.84 -3.53 5.48
N GLN A 32 4.81 -3.82 6.27
CA GLN A 32 4.90 -4.33 7.64
C GLN A 32 4.47 -5.79 7.78
N GLU A 33 4.00 -6.41 6.69
CA GLU A 33 3.44 -7.78 6.63
C GLU A 33 2.32 -8.02 7.65
N ARG A 34 1.63 -6.94 8.04
CA ARG A 34 0.56 -6.93 9.04
C ARG A 34 -0.67 -6.21 8.55
N TRP A 35 -1.81 -6.84 8.76
CA TRP A 35 -3.10 -6.27 8.41
C TRP A 35 -3.63 -5.39 9.53
N GLU A 36 -3.56 -4.08 9.35
CA GLU A 36 -4.05 -3.09 10.31
C GLU A 36 -5.52 -2.75 10.04
N ASN A 37 -6.39 -3.11 11.00
CA ASN A 37 -7.81 -2.76 10.95
C ASN A 37 -8.11 -1.39 11.57
N ASP A 38 -7.28 -0.95 12.51
CA ASP A 38 -7.49 0.28 13.28
C ASP A 38 -7.07 1.50 12.48
N ILE A 39 -8.00 2.44 12.27
CA ILE A 39 -7.76 3.63 11.46
C ILE A 39 -6.81 4.61 12.16
N ILE A 40 -6.80 4.65 13.50
CA ILE A 40 -5.91 5.52 14.27
C ILE A 40 -4.46 5.07 14.07
N ILE A 41 -4.24 3.75 14.00
CA ILE A 41 -2.92 3.17 13.72
C ILE A 41 -2.55 3.43 12.25
N LEU A 42 -3.49 3.25 11.33
CA LEU A 42 -3.30 3.50 9.90
C LEU A 42 -2.90 4.96 9.61
N GLU A 43 -3.51 5.93 10.28
CA GLU A 43 -3.22 7.36 10.10
C GLU A 43 -1.82 7.76 10.59
N ARG A 44 -1.23 7.01 11.53
CA ARG A 44 0.15 7.26 12.00
C ARG A 44 1.20 6.98 10.94
N TYR A 45 0.90 6.11 9.98
CA TYR A 45 1.82 5.81 8.89
C TYR A 45 1.72 6.88 7.81
N GLN A 46 2.87 7.38 7.36
CA GLN A 46 2.95 8.23 6.17
C GLN A 46 3.11 7.35 4.93
N LEU A 47 2.27 7.56 3.92
CA LEU A 47 2.29 6.74 2.69
C LEU A 47 3.65 6.77 2.02
N ARG A 48 4.27 7.95 2.00
CA ARG A 48 5.63 8.18 1.48
C ARG A 48 6.66 7.26 2.13
N ASP A 49 6.69 7.19 3.46
CA ASP A 49 7.63 6.35 4.18
C ASP A 49 7.39 4.87 3.91
N LEU A 50 6.12 4.43 3.88
CA LEU A 50 5.79 3.03 3.57
C LEU A 50 6.22 2.65 2.14
N ILE A 51 5.98 3.50 1.15
CA ILE A 51 6.40 3.27 -0.24
C ILE A 51 7.93 3.19 -0.32
N GLN A 52 8.62 4.10 0.38
CA GLN A 52 10.07 4.08 0.45
C GLN A 52 10.61 2.81 1.10
N GLU A 53 9.97 2.31 2.16
CA GLU A 53 10.30 1.04 2.79
C GLU A 53 10.07 -0.14 1.85
N ILE A 54 8.95 -0.19 1.13
CA ILE A 54 8.67 -1.25 0.15
C ILE A 54 9.73 -1.27 -0.95
N ILE A 55 10.11 -0.11 -1.49
CA ILE A 55 11.16 -0.01 -2.51
C ILE A 55 12.52 -0.47 -1.97
N ASN A 56 12.80 -0.21 -0.69
CA ASN A 56 14.06 -0.60 -0.06
C ASN A 56 14.08 -2.08 0.38
N SER A 57 12.92 -2.65 0.72
CA SER A 57 12.78 -3.98 1.32
C SER A 57 12.46 -5.05 0.28
N LYS A 58 11.66 -4.73 -0.74
CA LYS A 58 11.23 -5.70 -1.75
C LYS A 58 12.05 -5.58 -3.03
N PRO A 59 12.67 -6.68 -3.50
CA PRO A 59 13.57 -6.66 -4.66
C PRO A 59 12.82 -6.50 -6.01
N THR A 60 11.52 -6.80 -6.06
CA THR A 60 10.75 -6.82 -7.32
C THR A 60 9.28 -6.49 -7.12
N LEU A 61 8.71 -5.73 -8.07
CA LEU A 61 7.29 -5.40 -8.13
C LEU A 61 6.40 -6.64 -8.26
N GLU A 62 6.87 -7.69 -8.95
CA GLU A 62 6.13 -8.94 -9.10
C GLU A 62 5.85 -9.61 -7.75
N GLN A 63 6.84 -9.62 -6.86
CA GLN A 63 6.68 -10.18 -5.52
C GLN A 63 5.63 -9.39 -4.73
N LEU A 64 5.69 -8.05 -4.81
CA LEU A 64 4.71 -7.17 -4.20
C LEU A 64 3.29 -7.44 -4.72
N SER A 65 3.12 -7.56 -6.03
CA SER A 65 1.81 -7.85 -6.64
C SER A 65 1.27 -9.21 -6.22
N SER A 66 2.12 -10.26 -6.15
CA SER A 66 1.69 -11.58 -5.66
C SER A 66 1.27 -11.54 -4.19
N ASP A 67 2.04 -10.87 -3.32
CA ASP A 67 1.69 -10.75 -1.89
C ASP A 67 0.37 -10.01 -1.69
N LEU A 68 0.12 -8.97 -2.50
CA LEU A 68 -1.13 -8.22 -2.47
C LEU A 68 -2.31 -9.05 -2.99
N ASP A 69 -2.14 -9.79 -4.08
CA ASP A 69 -3.18 -10.68 -4.62
C ASP A 69 -3.57 -11.78 -3.62
N GLU A 70 -2.58 -12.41 -2.98
CA GLU A 70 -2.83 -13.39 -1.92
C GLU A 70 -3.55 -12.76 -0.72
N LEU A 71 -3.13 -11.56 -0.29
CA LEU A 71 -3.82 -10.84 0.77
C LEU A 71 -5.27 -10.56 0.40
N VAL A 72 -5.54 -10.02 -0.80
CA VAL A 72 -6.90 -9.68 -1.23
C VAL A 72 -7.81 -10.90 -1.19
N LYS A 73 -7.32 -12.09 -1.55
CA LYS A 73 -8.06 -13.36 -1.43
C LYS A 73 -8.45 -13.73 0.00
N THR A 74 -7.70 -13.27 1.01
CA THR A 74 -8.02 -13.49 2.43
C THR A 74 -9.03 -12.50 3.01
N LEU A 75 -9.33 -11.39 2.32
CA LEU A 75 -10.22 -10.35 2.83
C LEU A 75 -11.69 -10.68 2.55
N ASN A 76 -12.60 -10.29 3.44
CA ASN A 76 -14.05 -10.50 3.22
C ASN A 76 -14.64 -9.59 2.11
N ARG A 77 -13.95 -8.52 1.71
CA ARG A 77 -14.39 -7.57 0.66
C ARG A 77 -13.51 -7.66 -0.59
N GLN A 78 -13.23 -8.88 -1.04
CA GLN A 78 -12.30 -9.18 -2.13
C GLN A 78 -12.53 -8.30 -3.37
N THR A 79 -13.79 -8.14 -3.80
CA THR A 79 -14.15 -7.37 -5.00
C THR A 79 -13.72 -5.91 -4.94
N GLU A 80 -13.85 -5.26 -3.77
CA GLU A 80 -13.44 -3.84 -3.61
C GLU A 80 -11.92 -3.69 -3.56
N TYR A 81 -11.23 -4.70 -3.01
CA TYR A 81 -9.77 -4.67 -2.91
C TYR A 81 -9.08 -5.14 -4.20
N TYR A 82 -9.69 -6.02 -4.98
CA TYR A 82 -9.19 -6.43 -6.29
C TYR A 82 -9.16 -5.25 -7.27
N ALA A 83 -10.16 -4.38 -7.23
CA ALA A 83 -10.26 -3.21 -8.11
C ALA A 83 -9.17 -2.15 -7.88
N ILE A 84 -8.43 -2.23 -6.77
CA ILE A 84 -7.37 -1.28 -6.40
C ILE A 84 -5.98 -1.93 -6.32
N ALA A 85 -5.91 -3.26 -6.31
CA ALA A 85 -4.65 -4.00 -6.19
C ALA A 85 -4.04 -4.38 -7.55
N ASN A 86 -4.80 -4.25 -8.65
CA ASN A 86 -4.44 -4.68 -9.99
C ASN A 86 -4.44 -3.53 -11.00
#